data_AF-A0A077NH07-F1
#
_entry.id   AF-A0A077NH07-F1
#
_cell.length_a   1.000
_cell.length_b   1.000
_cell.length_c   1.000
_cell.angle_alpha   90.00
_cell.angle_beta   90.00
_cell.angle_gamma   90.00
#
_symmetry.space_group_name_H-M   'P 1'
#
loop_
_entity.id
_entity.type
_entity.pdbx_description
1 polymer ?
#
loop_
_entity_poly.entity_id
_entity_poly.type
_entity_poly.pdbx_seq_one_letter_code
_entity_poly.pdbx_strand_id
1 'polypeptide(L)'
;MKFIKLTIILPVLILSGCGILPYHNDFACKLEDGYGKCISSADAYDEAVTGINKGKEITDSGVKDDPKASAAKAATSANSSVAYDKYRDRVYQQLTQLIAQPQTPVVKPAKVVRTLIMSYSPSMDGSVAYMPRYVFSMLEGSQFVLTGYQLQQDTQSPEFLMGAK
;
A
#
# COMPACT_ATOMS: atom_id res chain seq x y z
N MET A 1 19.68 61.81 -14.00
CA MET A 1 18.27 61.47 -13.69
C MET A 1 17.63 60.39 -14.59
N LYS A 2 18.28 59.93 -15.67
CA LYS A 2 17.75 58.82 -16.52
C LYS A 2 17.99 57.41 -15.96
N PHE A 3 19.08 57.20 -15.21
CA PHE A 3 19.42 55.87 -14.67
C PHE A 3 18.56 55.44 -13.48
N ILE A 4 18.12 56.38 -12.62
CA ILE A 4 17.23 56.09 -11.47
C ILE A 4 15.85 55.60 -11.93
N LYS A 5 15.35 56.08 -13.07
CA LYS A 5 14.08 55.60 -13.63
C LYS A 5 14.18 54.16 -14.13
N LEU A 6 15.36 53.72 -14.60
CA LEU A 6 15.57 52.36 -15.10
C LEU A 6 15.65 51.35 -13.93
N THR A 7 16.23 51.72 -12.79
CA THR A 7 16.40 50.83 -11.64
C THR A 7 15.10 50.52 -10.88
N ILE A 8 14.07 51.36 -11.02
CA ILE A 8 12.75 51.14 -10.39
C ILE A 8 11.83 50.28 -11.26
N ILE A 9 12.02 50.24 -12.58
CA ILE A 9 11.16 49.48 -13.50
C ILE A 9 11.49 47.97 -13.46
N LEU A 10 12.76 47.61 -13.21
CA LEU A 10 13.20 46.23 -13.17
C LEU A 10 12.56 45.39 -12.04
N PRO A 11 12.47 45.84 -10.77
CA PRO A 11 11.85 45.05 -9.70
C PRO A 11 10.31 44.95 -9.82
N VAL A 12 9.66 45.90 -10.48
CA VAL A 12 8.21 45.87 -10.72
C VAL A 12 7.82 44.79 -11.74
N LEU A 13 8.71 44.46 -12.67
CA LEU A 13 8.47 43.42 -13.68
C LEU A 13 8.60 41.99 -13.14
N ILE A 14 9.35 41.79 -12.04
CA ILE A 14 9.58 40.47 -11.43
C ILE A 14 8.45 40.08 -10.46
N LEU A 15 7.71 41.07 -9.94
CA LEU A 15 6.61 40.85 -8.99
C LEU A 15 5.27 40.48 -9.67
N SER A 16 5.14 40.65 -10.99
CA SER A 16 3.94 40.28 -11.76
C SER A 16 3.97 38.85 -12.33
N GLY A 17 4.95 38.03 -11.94
CA GLY A 17 5.21 36.71 -12.55
C GLY A 17 4.34 35.53 -12.11
N CYS A 18 3.39 35.68 -11.18
CA CYS A 18 2.64 34.54 -10.62
C CYS A 18 1.16 34.42 -11.06
N GLY A 19 0.81 34.87 -12.27
CA GLY A 19 -0.55 34.74 -12.81
C GLY A 19 -0.65 34.11 -14.20
N ILE A 20 0.47 33.71 -14.81
CA ILE A 20 0.55 33.34 -16.25
C ILE A 20 0.52 31.81 -16.46
N LEU A 21 0.34 30.99 -15.42
CA LEU A 21 0.01 29.58 -15.61
C LEU A 21 -1.51 29.41 -15.61
N PRO A 22 -2.16 29.23 -16.76
CA PRO A 22 -3.57 28.92 -16.82
C PRO A 22 -3.74 27.45 -16.44
N TYR A 23 -3.55 27.13 -15.16
CA TYR A 23 -4.24 25.97 -14.60
C TYR A 23 -5.70 26.37 -14.40
N HIS A 24 -6.42 26.57 -15.51
CA HIS A 24 -7.86 26.45 -15.46
C HIS A 24 -8.11 24.99 -15.04
N ASN A 25 -8.77 24.82 -13.89
CA ASN A 25 -9.23 23.53 -13.38
C ASN A 25 -10.37 22.97 -14.27
N ASP A 26 -10.18 22.92 -15.59
CA ASP A 26 -11.07 22.19 -16.49
C ASP A 26 -10.91 20.66 -16.33
N PHE A 27 -9.89 20.21 -15.59
CA PHE A 27 -9.75 18.82 -15.11
C PHE A 27 -10.63 18.52 -13.90
N ALA A 28 -11.13 19.53 -13.19
CA ALA A 28 -12.20 19.30 -12.25
C ALA A 28 -13.43 19.00 -13.11
N CYS A 29 -13.89 17.75 -13.09
CA CYS A 29 -15.11 17.34 -13.78
C CYS A 29 -16.18 18.42 -13.56
N LYS A 30 -16.65 19.04 -14.65
CA LYS A 30 -17.78 19.97 -14.57
C LYS A 30 -19.02 19.10 -14.35
N LEU A 31 -19.38 18.90 -13.09
CA LEU A 31 -20.59 18.18 -12.68
C LEU A 31 -21.83 19.04 -12.94
N GLU A 32 -21.98 19.63 -14.13
CA GLU A 32 -23.16 20.47 -14.41
C GLU A 32 -24.44 19.64 -14.28
N ASP A 33 -24.45 18.37 -14.76
CA ASP A 33 -25.58 17.44 -14.59
C ASP A 33 -25.16 15.95 -14.44
N GLY A 34 -23.86 15.69 -14.26
CA GLY A 34 -23.29 14.33 -14.29
C GLY A 34 -22.57 13.96 -13.00
N TYR A 35 -23.30 13.53 -11.97
CA TYR A 35 -22.72 13.05 -10.70
C TYR A 35 -21.99 11.70 -10.82
N GLY A 36 -21.78 11.20 -12.03
CA GLY A 36 -21.21 9.89 -12.32
C GLY A 36 -22.27 8.78 -12.35
N LYS A 37 -21.79 7.54 -12.47
CA LYS A 37 -22.63 6.34 -12.43
C LYS A 37 -22.18 5.42 -11.31
N CYS A 38 -23.14 4.87 -10.57
CA CYS A 38 -22.89 3.75 -9.66
C CYS A 38 -22.72 2.46 -10.48
N ILE A 39 -21.54 1.85 -10.42
CA ILE A 39 -21.19 0.62 -11.15
C ILE A 39 -20.13 -0.18 -10.37
N SER A 40 -20.10 -1.51 -10.53
CA SER A 40 -19.04 -2.35 -9.96
C SER A 40 -17.74 -2.22 -10.77
N SER A 41 -16.59 -2.53 -10.17
CA SER A 41 -15.29 -2.47 -10.88
C SER A 41 -15.23 -3.41 -12.09
N ALA A 42 -15.83 -4.60 -11.98
CA ALA A 42 -15.91 -5.56 -13.07
C ALA A 42 -16.81 -5.05 -14.20
N ASP A 43 -17.98 -4.52 -13.86
CA ASP A 43 -18.92 -3.99 -14.86
C ASP A 43 -18.38 -2.72 -15.54
N ALA A 44 -17.61 -1.89 -14.82
CA ALA A 44 -16.95 -0.72 -15.38
C ALA A 44 -15.91 -1.09 -16.44
N TYR A 45 -15.18 -2.19 -16.21
CA TYR A 45 -14.26 -2.73 -17.20
C TYR A 45 -15.00 -3.20 -18.45
N ASP A 46 -16.08 -3.96 -18.27
CA ASP A 46 -16.88 -4.45 -19.39
C ASP A 46 -17.55 -3.30 -20.17
N GLU A 47 -18.06 -2.27 -19.50
CA GLU A 47 -18.60 -1.06 -20.14
C GLU A 47 -17.52 -0.35 -20.97
N ALA A 48 -16.28 -0.26 -20.46
CA ALA A 48 -15.18 0.35 -21.20
C ALA A 48 -14.80 -0.43 -22.46
N VAL A 49 -14.88 -1.76 -22.43
CA VAL A 49 -14.52 -2.63 -23.56
C VAL A 49 -15.66 -2.75 -24.58
N THR A 50 -16.90 -2.87 -24.11
CA THR A 50 -18.07 -3.15 -24.96
C THR A 50 -18.82 -1.88 -25.37
N GLY A 51 -18.60 -0.76 -24.68
CA GLY A 51 -19.35 0.49 -24.86
C GLY A 51 -20.81 0.41 -24.39
N ILE A 52 -21.23 -0.71 -23.80
CA ILE A 52 -22.60 -0.91 -23.31
C ILE A 52 -22.69 -0.33 -21.89
N ASN A 53 -23.59 0.63 -21.71
CA ASN A 53 -23.82 1.27 -20.40
C ASN A 53 -24.40 0.25 -19.41
N LYS A 54 -23.61 -0.09 -18.38
CA LYS A 54 -23.98 -1.04 -17.31
C LYS A 54 -24.24 -0.33 -15.97
N GLY A 55 -23.89 0.94 -15.85
CA GLY A 55 -24.02 1.73 -14.62
C GLY A 55 -25.40 2.39 -14.44
N LYS A 56 -25.70 2.81 -13.21
CA LYS A 56 -26.88 3.63 -12.89
C LYS A 56 -26.48 5.08 -12.70
N GLU A 57 -27.13 6.00 -13.40
CA GLU A 57 -26.81 7.43 -13.33
C GLU A 57 -27.17 8.03 -11.97
N ILE A 58 -26.25 8.82 -11.43
CA ILE A 58 -26.45 9.59 -10.21
C ILE A 58 -27.03 10.95 -10.60
N THR A 59 -28.14 11.32 -9.98
CA THR A 59 -28.74 12.66 -10.04
C THR A 59 -28.62 13.35 -8.70
N ASP A 60 -28.94 14.65 -8.66
CA ASP A 60 -28.97 15.44 -7.43
C ASP A 60 -29.84 14.78 -6.32
N SER A 61 -30.90 14.08 -6.73
CA SER A 61 -31.86 13.41 -5.84
C SER A 61 -31.48 11.97 -5.45
N GLY A 62 -30.31 11.48 -5.90
CA GLY A 62 -29.87 10.09 -5.74
C GLY A 62 -29.73 9.35 -7.07
N VAL A 63 -29.44 8.04 -7.04
CA VAL A 63 -29.27 7.27 -8.27
C VAL A 63 -30.63 6.87 -8.87
N LYS A 64 -30.78 7.08 -10.18
CA LYS A 64 -31.99 6.71 -10.94
C LYS A 64 -32.18 5.21 -10.89
N ASP A 65 -33.42 4.78 -10.66
CA ASP A 65 -33.81 3.36 -10.61
C ASP A 65 -33.05 2.54 -9.57
N ASP A 66 -32.74 3.12 -8.41
CA ASP A 66 -32.36 2.34 -7.23
C ASP A 66 -33.58 1.56 -6.71
N PRO A 67 -33.60 0.22 -6.77
CA PRO A 67 -34.46 -0.55 -5.90
C PRO A 67 -33.85 -0.47 -4.49
N LYS A 68 -34.04 0.67 -3.80
CA LYS A 68 -33.79 0.86 -2.36
C LYS A 68 -34.75 0.00 -1.49
N ALA A 69 -35.10 -1.18 -1.98
CA ALA A 69 -35.77 -2.26 -1.26
C ALA A 69 -35.13 -3.66 -1.52
N SER A 70 -34.23 -3.86 -2.50
CA SER A 70 -33.76 -5.21 -2.85
C SER A 70 -32.24 -5.43 -2.88
N ALA A 71 -31.39 -4.39 -2.90
CA ALA A 71 -29.94 -4.60 -2.91
C ALA A 71 -29.35 -5.02 -1.54
N ALA A 72 -30.09 -4.83 -0.44
CA ALA A 72 -29.67 -5.31 0.88
C ALA A 72 -29.97 -6.81 1.11
N LYS A 73 -30.67 -7.51 0.19
CA LYS A 73 -31.16 -8.87 0.46
C LYS A 73 -30.93 -9.93 -0.63
N ALA A 74 -30.41 -9.57 -1.81
CA ALA A 74 -30.33 -10.52 -2.93
C ALA A 74 -28.93 -10.71 -3.56
N ALA A 75 -27.87 -10.12 -2.98
CA ALA A 75 -26.49 -10.29 -3.48
C ALA A 75 -25.69 -11.37 -2.73
N THR A 76 -26.35 -12.30 -2.01
CA THR A 76 -25.70 -13.54 -1.56
C THR A 76 -25.67 -14.50 -2.75
N SER A 77 -24.76 -14.23 -3.68
CA SER A 77 -24.42 -15.12 -4.78
C SER A 77 -24.08 -16.49 -4.22
N ALA A 78 -24.95 -17.44 -4.53
CA ALA A 78 -24.97 -18.76 -3.96
C ALA A 78 -23.90 -19.65 -4.61
N ASN A 79 -23.25 -20.44 -3.75
CA ASN A 79 -22.73 -21.80 -4.00
C ASN A 79 -21.22 -22.06 -4.10
N SER A 80 -20.34 -21.09 -3.83
CA SER A 80 -18.90 -21.41 -3.65
C SER A 80 -18.24 -20.79 -2.41
N SER A 81 -18.91 -19.93 -1.64
CA SER A 81 -18.22 -19.08 -0.68
C SER A 81 -18.68 -19.19 0.78
N VAL A 82 -19.72 -19.93 1.15
CA VAL A 82 -20.22 -19.93 2.56
C VAL A 82 -19.13 -20.29 3.59
N ALA A 83 -18.21 -21.19 3.24
CA ALA A 83 -17.06 -21.53 4.08
C ALA A 83 -16.00 -20.40 4.09
N TYR A 84 -15.76 -19.77 2.94
CA TYR A 84 -14.81 -18.67 2.80
C TYR A 84 -15.31 -17.38 3.47
N ASP A 85 -16.61 -17.09 3.37
CA ASP A 85 -17.26 -15.94 4.00
C ASP A 85 -17.21 -16.07 5.52
N LYS A 86 -17.52 -17.26 6.07
CA LYS A 86 -17.32 -17.53 7.50
C LYS A 86 -15.87 -17.38 7.95
N TYR A 87 -14.91 -17.78 7.11
CA TYR A 87 -13.49 -17.55 7.38
C TYR A 87 -13.17 -16.06 7.41
N ARG A 88 -13.64 -15.29 6.42
CA ARG A 88 -13.44 -13.83 6.37
C ARG A 88 -14.05 -13.13 7.59
N ASP A 89 -15.27 -13.49 7.96
CA ASP A 89 -15.95 -12.93 9.13
C ASP A 89 -15.17 -13.19 10.42
N ARG A 90 -14.63 -14.41 10.58
CA ARG A 90 -13.80 -14.78 11.74
C ARG A 90 -12.49 -13.98 11.77
N VAL A 91 -11.82 -13.83 10.63
CA VAL A 91 -10.58 -13.05 10.51
C VAL A 91 -10.85 -11.57 10.81
N TYR A 92 -11.93 -10.99 10.28
CA TYR A 92 -12.28 -9.61 10.55
C TYR A 92 -12.68 -9.37 12.00
N GLN A 93 -13.43 -10.30 12.60
CA GLN A 93 -13.78 -10.22 14.01
C GLN A 93 -12.53 -10.25 14.90
N GLN A 94 -11.58 -11.13 14.60
CA GLN A 94 -10.28 -11.18 15.28
C GLN A 94 -9.53 -9.85 15.09
N LEU A 95 -9.39 -9.36 13.86
CA LEU A 95 -8.71 -8.10 13.57
C LEU A 95 -9.32 -6.92 14.33
N THR A 96 -10.65 -6.85 14.38
CA THR A 96 -11.38 -5.77 15.09
C THR A 96 -11.13 -5.85 16.60
N GLN A 97 -11.09 -7.06 17.17
CA GLN A 97 -10.76 -7.26 18.58
C GLN A 97 -9.32 -6.86 18.89
N LEU A 98 -8.38 -7.11 17.98
CA LEU A 98 -6.98 -6.70 18.12
C LEU A 98 -6.82 -5.17 18.03
N ILE A 99 -7.53 -4.51 17.12
CA ILE A 99 -7.52 -3.05 17.00
C ILE A 99 -8.12 -2.37 18.24
N ALA A 100 -9.14 -2.97 18.84
CA ALA A 100 -9.79 -2.46 20.05
C ALA A 100 -8.94 -2.63 21.31
N GLN A 101 -7.95 -3.54 21.31
CA GLN A 101 -7.05 -3.71 22.45
C GLN A 101 -6.05 -2.54 22.50
N PRO A 102 -5.79 -1.94 23.68
CA PRO A 102 -4.88 -0.81 23.82
C PRO A 102 -3.39 -1.20 23.67
N GLN A 103 -3.09 -2.49 23.55
CA GLN A 103 -1.74 -3.00 23.41
C GLN A 103 -1.35 -3.01 21.93
N THR A 104 -0.26 -2.33 21.61
CA THR A 104 0.25 -2.21 20.25
C THR A 104 0.66 -3.58 19.71
N PRO A 105 0.34 -3.90 18.43
CA PRO A 105 0.81 -5.13 17.81
C PRO A 105 2.35 -5.11 17.79
N VAL A 106 2.95 -6.17 18.31
CA VAL A 106 4.40 -6.24 18.48
C VAL A 106 5.07 -6.57 17.16
N VAL A 107 6.15 -5.85 16.85
CA VAL A 107 6.97 -6.10 15.66
C VAL A 107 7.90 -7.26 15.99
N LYS A 108 7.80 -8.36 15.23
CA LYS A 108 8.77 -9.45 15.30
C LYS A 108 10.10 -8.97 14.71
N PRO A 109 11.21 -9.03 15.47
CA PRO A 109 12.51 -8.65 14.94
C PRO A 109 12.96 -9.62 13.83
N ALA A 110 13.72 -9.12 12.86
CA ALA A 110 14.25 -9.93 11.78
C ALA A 110 15.20 -11.02 12.31
N LYS A 111 15.13 -12.22 11.75
CA LYS A 111 16.10 -13.28 12.04
C LYS A 111 17.34 -13.07 11.18
N VAL A 112 18.45 -12.72 11.83
CA VAL A 112 19.74 -12.47 11.17
C VAL A 112 20.73 -13.57 11.53
N VAL A 113 21.38 -14.15 10.52
CA VAL A 113 22.54 -15.01 10.72
C VAL A 113 23.78 -14.19 10.46
N ARG A 114 24.70 -14.24 11.43
CA ARG A 114 26.01 -13.59 11.36
C ARG A 114 27.05 -14.64 11.02
N THR A 115 27.57 -14.58 9.80
CA THR A 115 28.65 -15.46 9.36
C THR A 115 29.98 -14.72 9.51
N LEU A 116 30.90 -15.29 10.30
CA LEU A 116 32.28 -14.82 10.38
C LEU A 116 33.08 -15.47 9.26
N ILE A 117 33.56 -14.65 8.33
CA ILE A 117 34.58 -15.07 7.37
C ILE A 117 35.93 -14.75 8.01
N MET A 118 36.71 -15.79 8.33
CA MET A 118 38.04 -15.63 8.89
C MET A 118 39.01 -15.05 7.85
N SER A 119 40.09 -14.43 8.32
CA SER A 119 41.19 -14.03 7.45
C SER A 119 41.80 -15.24 6.75
N TYR A 120 42.02 -15.12 5.46
CA TYR A 120 42.74 -16.11 4.67
C TYR A 120 43.59 -15.42 3.61
N SER A 121 44.66 -16.08 3.19
CA SER A 121 45.45 -15.71 2.01
C SER A 121 45.19 -16.78 0.94
N PRO A 122 44.68 -16.41 -0.25
CA PRO A 122 44.34 -17.37 -1.29
C PRO A 122 45.59 -18.04 -1.92
N SER A 123 46.73 -17.38 -1.82
CA SER A 123 48.02 -17.81 -2.37
C SER A 123 49.11 -17.72 -1.30
N MET A 124 50.08 -18.64 -1.37
CA MET A 124 51.28 -18.66 -0.51
C MET A 124 52.30 -17.56 -0.88
N ASP A 125 51.99 -16.75 -1.90
CA ASP A 125 52.85 -15.65 -2.37
C ASP A 125 52.85 -14.44 -1.42
N GLY A 126 51.97 -14.43 -0.40
CA GLY A 126 51.90 -13.40 0.63
C GLY A 126 51.47 -12.02 0.12
N SER A 127 51.05 -11.90 -1.14
CA SER A 127 50.75 -10.61 -1.77
C SER A 127 49.37 -10.06 -1.39
N VAL A 128 48.45 -10.95 -0.99
CA VAL A 128 47.08 -10.59 -0.61
C VAL A 128 46.67 -11.33 0.67
N ALA A 129 46.31 -10.55 1.69
CA ALA A 129 45.71 -11.04 2.93
C ALA A 129 44.30 -10.47 3.09
N TYR A 130 43.29 -11.33 3.18
CA TYR A 130 41.93 -10.90 3.48
C TYR A 130 41.76 -10.74 5.00
N MET A 131 41.22 -9.61 5.42
CA MET A 131 40.88 -9.34 6.82
C MET A 131 39.59 -10.11 7.22
N PRO A 132 39.40 -10.50 8.49
CA PRO A 132 38.13 -11.08 8.92
C PRO A 132 36.98 -10.09 8.68
N ARG A 133 35.84 -10.60 8.20
CA ARG A 133 34.63 -9.80 7.98
C ARG A 133 33.39 -10.55 8.40
N TYR A 134 32.40 -9.80 8.89
CA TYR A 134 31.08 -10.33 9.18
C TYR A 134 30.14 -10.09 8.00
N VAL A 135 29.39 -11.13 7.63
CA VAL A 135 28.29 -11.01 6.68
C VAL A 135 27.00 -11.30 7.45
N PHE A 136 26.05 -10.38 7.37
CA PHE A 136 24.73 -10.52 7.97
C PHE A 136 23.74 -10.92 6.88
N SER A 137 23.23 -12.15 6.94
CA SER A 137 22.15 -12.60 6.07
C SER A 137 20.83 -12.55 6.84
N MET A 138 19.86 -11.81 6.30
CA MET A 138 18.49 -11.80 6.81
C MET A 138 17.80 -13.07 6.31
N LEU A 139 17.52 -14.03 7.20
CA LEU A 139 16.76 -15.23 6.87
C LEU A 139 15.26 -14.93 6.77
N GLU A 140 14.78 -14.07 7.66
CA GLU A 140 13.38 -13.69 7.75
C GLU A 140 13.33 -12.19 8.08
N GLY A 141 12.57 -11.43 7.30
CA GLY A 141 12.39 -9.99 7.53
C GLY A 141 11.62 -9.68 8.81
N SER A 142 11.63 -8.43 9.23
CA SER A 142 10.76 -7.98 10.33
C SER A 142 9.30 -8.05 9.89
N GLN A 143 8.44 -8.64 10.72
CA GLN A 143 7.02 -8.83 10.41
C GLN A 143 6.17 -8.31 11.56
N PHE A 144 5.03 -7.71 11.22
CA PHE A 144 4.01 -7.42 12.22
C PHE A 144 3.29 -8.73 12.54
N VAL A 145 3.40 -9.19 13.78
CA VAL A 145 2.63 -10.34 14.24
C VAL A 145 1.39 -9.82 14.95
N LEU A 146 0.24 -10.28 14.47
CA LEU A 146 -1.05 -9.90 15.03
C LEU A 146 -1.27 -10.56 16.40
N THR A 147 -0.63 -11.71 16.65
CA THR A 147 -0.96 -12.55 17.80
C THR A 147 0.30 -13.00 18.54
N GLY A 148 0.20 -13.05 19.87
CA GLY A 148 1.33 -13.42 20.73
C GLY A 148 1.93 -14.78 20.37
N TYR A 149 1.10 -15.79 20.03
CA TYR A 149 1.52 -17.18 19.81
C TYR A 149 2.54 -17.38 18.68
N GLN A 150 2.59 -16.48 17.69
CA GLN A 150 3.55 -16.55 16.59
C GLN A 150 4.97 -16.16 17.02
N LEU A 151 5.13 -15.54 18.20
CA LEU A 151 6.43 -15.19 18.76
C LEU A 151 7.11 -16.40 19.43
N GLN A 152 6.33 -17.30 20.06
CA GLN A 152 6.91 -18.41 20.83
C GLN A 152 7.34 -19.59 19.96
N GLN A 153 6.67 -19.86 18.83
CA GLN A 153 6.95 -21.04 17.98
C GLN A 153 8.35 -21.03 17.35
N ASP A 154 9.02 -19.87 17.28
CA ASP A 154 10.31 -19.71 16.60
C ASP A 154 11.55 -19.89 17.50
N THR A 155 11.37 -20.23 18.78
CA THR A 155 12.52 -20.56 19.65
C THR A 155 13.21 -21.87 19.28
N GLN A 156 12.64 -22.66 18.36
CA GLN A 156 13.35 -23.79 17.76
C GLN A 156 14.33 -23.27 16.69
N SER A 157 15.59 -23.12 17.09
CA SER A 157 16.71 -22.94 16.17
C SER A 157 16.73 -24.04 15.11
N PRO A 158 17.04 -23.73 13.84
CA PRO A 158 17.10 -24.72 12.77
C PRO A 158 18.10 -25.82 13.12
N GLU A 159 17.67 -27.08 13.08
CA GLU A 159 18.46 -28.25 13.52
C GLU A 159 19.84 -28.34 12.83
N PHE A 160 19.96 -27.81 11.62
CA PHE A 160 21.21 -27.71 10.88
C PHE A 160 22.32 -26.96 11.65
N LEU A 161 21.99 -26.00 12.52
CA LEU A 161 22.96 -25.24 13.32
C LEU A 161 23.32 -25.92 14.66
N MET A 162 22.55 -26.92 15.10
CA MET A 162 22.79 -27.59 16.39
C MET A 162 23.61 -28.87 16.29
N GLY A 163 24.05 -29.25 15.08
CA GLY A 163 24.81 -30.48 14.88
C GLY A 163 23.91 -31.68 15.12
N ALA A 164 23.24 -32.14 14.07
CA ALA A 164 22.54 -33.41 14.09
C ALA A 164 23.48 -34.49 14.65
N LYS A 165 22.98 -35.23 15.65
CA LYS A 165 23.59 -36.46 16.12
C LYS A 165 23.07 -37.61 15.28
#